data_AF-A0A2E3ADE7-F1
#
_entry.id   AF-A0A2E3ADE7-F1
#
_cell.length_a   1.000
_cell.length_b   1.000
_cell.length_c   1.000
_cell.angle_alpha   90.00
_cell.angle_beta   90.00
_cell.angle_gamma   90.00
#
_symmetry.space_group_name_H-M   'P 1'
#
loop_
_entity.id
_entity.type
_entity.pdbx_description
1 polymer ?
#
loop_
_entity_poly.entity_id
_entity_poly.type
_entity_poly.pdbx_seq_one_letter_code
_entity_poly.pdbx_strand_id
1 'polypeptide(L)' 'MIMHIDLNADMGESFGSWVKGNDEALLDVISSANIACGFHAGDPDVMAKTIKLAKKRGVGIGAHPGFDDLVGFG' A
#
# COMPACT_ATOMS: atom_id res chain seq x y z
N MET A 1 27.67 11.84 10.37
CA MET A 1 26.21 11.90 10.12
C MET A 1 25.85 10.70 9.26
N ILE A 2 24.89 9.88 9.66
CA ILE A 2 24.38 8.81 8.79
C ILE A 2 23.33 9.46 7.88
N MET A 3 23.49 9.32 6.56
CA MET A 3 22.46 9.74 5.61
C MET A 3 21.35 8.69 5.63
N HIS A 4 20.14 9.11 5.98
CA HIS A 4 18.96 8.27 5.97
C HIS A 4 17.91 8.92 5.07
N ILE A 5 17.28 8.12 4.20
CA ILE A 5 16.20 8.55 3.31
C ILE A 5 15.02 7.59 3.47
N ASP A 6 13.81 8.13 3.45
CA ASP A 6 12.61 7.32 3.34
C ASP A 6 12.38 6.94 1.87
N LEU A 7 12.08 5.67 1.64
CA LEU A 7 11.65 5.14 0.37
C LEU A 7 10.23 4.64 0.57
N ASN A 8 9.29 5.21 -0.18
CA ASN A 8 7.90 4.82 -0.11
C ASN A 8 7.41 4.20 -1.43
N ALA A 9 6.32 3.44 -1.34
CA ALA A 9 5.56 2.97 -2.48
C ALA A 9 4.08 2.91 -2.13
N ASP A 10 3.24 3.11 -3.16
CA ASP A 10 1.80 2.91 -3.07
C ASP A 10 1.51 1.41 -3.06
N MET A 11 0.67 0.98 -2.12
CA MET A 11 0.47 -0.41 -1.76
C MET A 11 -1.01 -0.68 -1.46
N GLY A 12 -1.40 -1.96 -1.43
CA GLY A 12 -2.78 -2.34 -1.14
C GLY A 12 -3.76 -1.90 -2.22
N GLU A 13 -3.31 -1.77 -3.47
CA GLU A 13 -4.12 -1.28 -4.58
C GLU A 13 -4.79 -2.40 -5.40
N SER A 14 -4.75 -3.64 -4.90
CA SER A 14 -5.59 -4.73 -5.42
C SER A 14 -7.07 -4.45 -5.07
N PHE A 15 -8.01 -5.09 -5.77
CA PHE A 15 -9.45 -4.94 -5.49
C PHE A 15 -10.22 -6.21 -5.85
N GLY A 16 -10.89 -6.82 -4.87
CA GLY A 16 -11.58 -8.09 -5.03
C GLY A 16 -10.64 -9.18 -5.56
N SER A 17 -10.97 -9.75 -6.71
CA SER A 17 -10.12 -10.75 -7.38
C SER A 17 -9.00 -10.14 -8.24
N TRP A 18 -8.99 -8.83 -8.44
CA TRP A 18 -7.98 -8.16 -9.26
C TRP A 18 -6.72 -7.89 -8.44
N VAL A 19 -5.59 -8.42 -8.92
CA VAL A 19 -4.28 -8.26 -8.28
C VAL A 19 -3.49 -7.18 -8.99
N LYS A 20 -3.00 -6.20 -8.22
CA LYS A 20 -2.19 -5.08 -8.67
C LYS A 20 -0.89 -5.04 -7.89
N GLY A 21 0.23 -4.87 -8.60
CA GLY A 21 1.55 -4.72 -8.00
C GLY A 21 2.12 -6.00 -7.40
N ASN A 22 3.17 -5.83 -6.59
CA ASN A 22 3.80 -6.91 -5.83
C ASN A 22 4.19 -6.39 -4.43
N ASP A 23 3.17 -6.18 -3.60
CA ASP A 23 3.29 -5.65 -2.24
C ASP A 23 4.32 -6.41 -1.40
N GLU A 24 4.30 -7.73 -1.47
CA GLU A 24 5.17 -8.55 -0.63
C GLU A 24 6.65 -8.34 -0.93
N ALA A 25 7.00 -8.18 -2.20
CA ALA A 25 8.39 -7.90 -2.61
C ALA A 25 8.79 -6.45 -2.32
N LEU A 26 7.90 -5.47 -2.52
CA LEU A 26 8.22 -4.06 -2.28
C LEU A 26 8.43 -3.77 -0.78
N LEU A 27 7.68 -4.44 0.10
CA LEU A 27 7.86 -4.30 1.54
C LEU A 27 9.25 -4.75 2.05
N ASP A 28 10.01 -5.50 1.26
CA ASP A 28 11.39 -5.89 1.62
C ASP A 28 12.42 -4.79 1.31
N VAL A 29 12.04 -3.72 0.59
CA VAL A 29 12.96 -2.66 0.15
C VAL A 29 12.52 -1.24 0.54
N ILE A 30 11.24 -1.01 0.87
CA ILE A 30 10.71 0.30 1.26
C ILE A 30 10.73 0.51 2.77
N SER A 31 10.70 1.77 3.21
CA SER A 31 10.57 2.17 4.62
C SER A 31 9.16 2.63 4.98
N SER A 32 8.36 3.08 4.03
CA SER A 32 6.96 3.49 4.22
C SER A 32 6.03 2.95 3.13
N ALA A 33 4.80 2.58 3.48
CA ALA A 33 3.77 2.08 2.57
C ALA A 33 2.56 3.01 2.59
N ASN A 34 2.17 3.55 1.42
CA ASN A 34 0.94 4.34 1.28
C ASN A 34 -0.19 3.39 0.87
N ILE A 35 -1.09 3.07 1.80
CA ILE A 35 -2.09 2.00 1.60
C ILE A 35 -3.40 2.60 1.09
N ALA A 36 -3.90 2.08 -0.05
CA ALA A 36 -5.17 2.52 -0.64
C ALA A 36 -6.34 2.43 0.35
N CYS A 37 -7.32 3.31 0.17
CA CYS A 37 -8.38 3.52 1.17
C CYS A 37 -9.80 3.14 0.70
N GLY A 38 -9.94 2.41 -0.41
CA GLY A 38 -11.21 1.82 -0.82
C GLY A 38 -11.95 2.53 -1.96
N PHE A 39 -11.45 3.68 -2.41
CA PHE A 39 -12.13 4.50 -3.43
C PHE A 39 -11.48 4.28 -4.80
N HIS A 40 -10.21 4.67 -4.96
CA HIS A 40 -9.49 4.42 -6.20
C HIS A 40 -9.03 2.97 -6.38
N ALA A 41 -8.76 2.32 -5.26
CA ALA A 41 -8.25 0.98 -5.14
C ALA A 41 -8.35 0.51 -3.70
N GLY A 42 -8.02 -0.76 -3.47
CA GLY A 42 -8.09 -1.37 -2.15
C GLY A 42 -9.53 -1.76 -1.79
N ASP A 43 -9.65 -2.82 -1.01
CA ASP A 43 -10.87 -3.22 -0.32
C ASP A 43 -10.49 -3.58 1.13
N PRO A 44 -11.47 -3.78 2.04
CA PRO A 44 -11.16 -4.04 3.44
C PRO A 44 -10.20 -5.22 3.67
N ASP A 45 -10.27 -6.27 2.84
CA ASP A 45 -9.42 -7.45 2.97
C ASP A 45 -8.00 -7.17 2.46
N VAL A 46 -7.87 -6.49 1.32
CA VAL A 46 -6.58 -6.02 0.77
C VAL A 46 -5.89 -5.09 1.76
N MET A 47 -6.60 -4.08 2.25
CA MET A 47 -6.09 -3.13 3.25
C MET A 47 -5.59 -3.86 4.49
N ALA A 48 -6.40 -4.77 5.05
CA ALA A 48 -6.02 -5.54 6.23
C ALA A 48 -4.81 -6.44 5.98
N LYS A 49 -4.71 -7.07 4.80
CA LYS A 49 -3.55 -7.88 4.41
C LYS A 49 -2.29 -7.01 4.33
N THR A 50 -2.33 -5.90 3.59
CA THR A 50 -1.18 -5.01 3.38
C THR A 50 -0.72 -4.38 4.69
N ILE A 51 -1.63 -3.91 5.56
CA ILE A 51 -1.30 -3.41 6.91
C ILE A 51 -0.59 -4.47 7.75
N LYS A 52 -1.09 -5.71 7.77
CA LYS A 52 -0.47 -6.81 8.52
C LYS A 52 0.95 -7.11 8.02
N LEU A 53 1.15 -7.12 6.70
CA LEU A 53 2.46 -7.38 6.10
C LEU A 53 3.45 -6.24 6.35
N ALA A 54 3.03 -4.99 6.21
CA ALA A 54 3.85 -3.81 6.50
C ALA A 54 4.28 -3.79 7.97
N LYS A 55 3.33 -4.00 8.90
CA LYS A 55 3.62 -4.09 10.34
C LYS A 55 4.61 -5.21 10.66
N LYS A 56 4.47 -6.38 10.03
CA LYS A 56 5.40 -7.52 10.23
C LYS A 56 6.84 -7.17 9.84
N ARG A 57 7.04 -6.29 8.87
CA ARG A 57 8.36 -5.88 8.36
C ARG A 57 8.88 -4.58 8.96
N GLY A 58 8.11 -3.94 9.84
CA GLY A 58 8.49 -2.65 10.43
C GLY A 58 8.43 -1.48 9.44
N VAL A 59 7.68 -1.64 8.34
CA VAL A 59 7.43 -0.57 7.36
C VAL A 59 6.40 0.40 7.92
N GLY A 60 6.66 1.71 7.81
CA GLY A 60 5.73 2.77 8.18
C GLY A 60 4.43 2.68 7.37
N ILE A 61 3.30 3.05 7.99
CA ILE A 61 1.98 2.93 7.36
C ILE A 61 1.39 4.32 7.17
N GLY A 62 1.10 4.69 5.92
CA GLY A 62 0.41 5.90 5.53
C GLY A 62 -0.93 5.59 4.84
N ALA A 63 -1.86 6.53 4.88
CA ALA A 63 -3.09 6.46 4.11
C ALA A 63 -2.85 6.99 2.68
N HIS A 64 -3.40 6.30 1.68
CA HIS A 64 -3.43 6.74 0.30
C HIS A 64 -4.89 6.93 -0.15
N PRO A 65 -5.52 8.06 0.22
CA PRO A 65 -6.88 8.38 -0.24
C PRO A 65 -6.86 8.80 -1.72
N GLY A 66 -7.91 8.46 -2.46
CA GLY A 66 -8.12 8.84 -3.86
C GLY A 66 -9.56 9.27 -4.13
N PHE A 67 -9.89 9.73 -5.34
CA PHE A 67 -11.28 10.01 -5.71
C PHE A 67 -12.10 8.71 -5.76
N ASP A 68 -13.43 8.83 -5.63
CA ASP A 68 -14.39 7.73 -5.79
C ASP A 68 -14.52 7.34 -7.28
N ASP A 69 -13.39 6.92 -7.87
CA ASP A 69 -13.24 6.53 -9.27
C ASP A 69 -12.41 5.23 -9.36
N LEU A 70 -13.03 4.12 -8.98
CA LEU A 70 -12.39 2.81 -9.01
C LEU A 70 -12.00 2.36 -10.43
N VAL A 71 -12.82 2.70 -11.43
CA VAL A 71 -12.58 2.29 -12.83
C VAL A 71 -11.43 3.08 -13.45
N GLY A 72 -11.34 4.38 -13.12
CA GLY A 72 -10.21 5.23 -13.47
C GLY A 72 -8.95 4.99 -12.64
N PHE A 73 -9.09 4.27 -11.52
CA PHE A 73 -8.03 4.01 -10.54
C PHE A 73 -7.54 5.28 -9.83
N GLY A 74 -8.50 6.17 -9.51
CA GLY A 74 -8.32 7.26 -8.53
C GLY A 74 -8.18 8.66 -9.05
#